data_AF-W0BIS2-F1
#
_entry.id   AF-W0BIS2-F1
#
_cell.length_a   1.000
_cell.length_b   1.000
_cell.length_c   1.000
_cell.angle_alpha   90.00
_cell.angle_beta   90.00
_cell.angle_gamma   90.00
#
_symmetry.space_group_name_H-M   'P 1'
#
loop_
_entity.id
_entity.type
_entity.pdbx_description
1 polymer ?
#
loop_
_entity_poly.entity_id
_entity_poly.type
_entity_poly.pdbx_seq_one_letter_code
_entity_poly.pdbx_strand_id
1 'polypeptide(L)'
;MEIKASEVDGSGAQGIFIHFRKNRKHQLCGLLFKQDTGIKDAWITPVISAADVTRYYDDSFDGSVLLRAVDIPYLELFANHFLALTIEHGNMPDLHLLEMQEVLGLQFIPCKLDVAHVLEQLTVQLSPFTPERMREAFNRSKSWSKDKQFTESWFVENAQIDRLVNRHCSYVDGVKVCQFDKAMAAVFADEMELHRERWIFHFLWVSLWLKPKARKNEQTWQDCLFIAYGIHNGLPLDSIPIMKAICHQSVVNSIETMQERRTYLTGES
;
A
#
# COMPACT_ATOMS: atom_id res chain seq x y z
N MET A 1 -19.20 14.43 9.15
CA MET A 1 -18.64 13.18 8.61
C MET A 1 -17.14 13.25 8.82
N GLU A 2 -16.54 12.16 9.26
CA GLU A 2 -15.11 12.00 9.44
C GLU A 2 -14.67 10.78 8.61
N ILE A 3 -13.63 10.93 7.80
CA ILE A 3 -13.08 9.85 6.97
C ILE A 3 -11.66 9.60 7.43
N LYS A 4 -11.34 8.34 7.72
CA LYS A 4 -10.01 7.86 8.04
C LYS A 4 -9.61 6.78 7.05
N ALA A 5 -8.33 6.74 6.72
CA ALA A 5 -7.74 5.69 5.91
C ALA A 5 -6.57 5.07 6.68
N SER A 6 -6.46 3.75 6.65
CA SER A 6 -5.27 3.04 7.13
C SER A 6 -4.07 3.35 6.25
N GLU A 7 -2.89 2.91 6.68
CA GLU A 7 -1.75 2.75 5.79
C GLU A 7 -2.10 1.87 4.58
N VAL A 8 -1.33 2.09 3.51
CA VAL A 8 -1.28 1.21 2.35
C VAL A 8 -0.22 0.15 2.63
N ASP A 9 -0.64 -1.10 2.73
CA ASP A 9 0.27 -2.22 2.99
C ASP A 9 1.06 -2.65 1.74
N GLY A 10 2.10 -3.48 1.90
CA GLY A 10 2.89 -3.99 0.78
C GLY A 10 2.14 -4.90 -0.17
N SER A 11 1.00 -5.44 0.27
CA SER A 11 0.11 -6.24 -0.57
C SER A 11 -0.74 -5.38 -1.52
N GLY A 12 -0.73 -4.05 -1.35
CA GLY A 12 -1.52 -3.10 -2.10
C GLY A 12 -2.95 -3.00 -1.57
N ALA A 13 -3.16 -3.07 -0.26
CA ALA A 13 -4.46 -2.91 0.38
C ALA A 13 -4.53 -1.69 1.30
N GLN A 14 -5.73 -1.12 1.40
CA GLN A 14 -6.03 -0.02 2.32
C GLN A 14 -7.49 -0.10 2.78
N GLY A 15 -7.71 0.09 4.08
CA GLY A 15 -9.03 0.27 4.67
C GLY A 15 -9.43 1.74 4.72
N ILE A 16 -10.66 2.05 4.33
CA ILE A 16 -11.30 3.35 4.56
C ILE A 16 -12.40 3.19 5.59
N PHE A 17 -12.45 4.09 6.56
CA PHE A 17 -13.44 4.12 7.62
C PHE A 17 -14.14 5.48 7.64
N ILE A 18 -15.46 5.47 7.52
CA ILE A 18 -16.28 6.66 7.42
C ILE A 18 -17.22 6.68 8.61
N HIS A 19 -17.06 7.68 9.48
CA HIS A 19 -18.00 7.97 10.55
C HIS A 19 -18.91 9.13 10.15
N PHE A 20 -20.22 8.90 10.19
CA PHE A 20 -21.20 9.95 9.92
C PHE A 20 -22.35 9.93 10.92
N ARG A 21 -23.09 11.04 10.93
CA ARG A 21 -24.22 11.26 11.84
C ARG A 21 -25.42 11.75 11.04
N LYS A 22 -26.54 11.02 11.13
CA LYS A 22 -27.82 11.40 10.52
C LYS A 22 -28.89 11.42 11.59
N ASN A 23 -29.64 12.52 11.73
CA ASN A 23 -30.69 12.67 12.76
C ASN A 23 -30.23 12.29 14.18
N ARG A 24 -29.05 12.78 14.58
CA ARG A 24 -28.36 12.49 15.85
C ARG A 24 -27.88 11.05 16.06
N LYS A 25 -28.14 10.13 15.14
CA LYS A 25 -27.75 8.72 15.15
C LYS A 25 -26.37 8.53 14.49
N HIS A 26 -25.53 7.65 15.04
CA HIS A 26 -24.17 7.40 14.55
C HIS A 26 -24.14 6.12 13.72
N GLN A 27 -23.38 6.12 12.63
CA GLN A 27 -23.13 4.94 11.80
C GLN A 27 -21.68 4.96 11.31
N LEU A 28 -21.14 3.77 11.07
CA LEU A 28 -19.82 3.56 10.50
C LEU A 28 -19.96 2.82 9.17
N CYS A 29 -19.14 3.21 8.20
CA CYS A 29 -18.94 2.46 6.96
C CYS A 29 -17.47 2.09 6.83
N GLY A 30 -17.20 0.94 6.23
CA GLY A 30 -15.87 0.51 5.86
C GLY A 30 -15.79 0.12 4.39
N LEU A 31 -14.68 0.47 3.74
CA LEU A 31 -14.29 -0.04 2.43
C LEU A 31 -12.91 -0.68 2.53
N LEU A 32 -12.70 -1.81 1.86
CA LEU A 32 -11.38 -2.41 1.71
C LEU A 32 -10.97 -2.37 0.24
N PHE A 33 -9.97 -1.57 -0.06
CA PHE A 33 -9.36 -1.51 -1.39
C PHE A 33 -8.24 -2.52 -1.51
N LYS A 34 -8.09 -3.12 -2.69
CA LYS A 34 -6.99 -4.02 -3.03
C LYS A 34 -6.59 -3.87 -4.49
N GLN A 35 -5.31 -3.61 -4.73
CA GLN A 35 -4.72 -3.31 -6.04
C GLN A 35 -5.04 -4.37 -7.11
N ASP A 36 -5.01 -5.65 -6.74
CA ASP A 36 -5.20 -6.75 -7.68
C ASP A 36 -6.67 -7.16 -7.90
N THR A 37 -7.62 -6.60 -7.14
CA THR A 37 -9.04 -7.05 -7.19
C THR A 37 -10.08 -5.93 -7.23
N GLY A 38 -9.72 -4.69 -6.87
CA GLY A 38 -10.67 -3.59 -6.72
C GLY A 38 -11.15 -3.42 -5.27
N ILE A 39 -12.42 -3.06 -5.11
CA ILE A 39 -13.12 -3.04 -3.81
C ILE A 39 -13.36 -4.49 -3.39
N LYS A 40 -12.62 -4.93 -2.37
CA LYS A 40 -12.68 -6.28 -1.81
C LYS A 40 -13.81 -6.47 -0.81
N ASP A 41 -14.14 -5.42 -0.06
CA ASP A 41 -15.20 -5.44 0.95
C ASP A 41 -15.84 -4.06 1.12
N ALA A 42 -17.13 -4.06 1.46
CA ALA A 42 -17.91 -2.87 1.79
C ALA A 42 -18.94 -3.24 2.86
N TRP A 43 -18.99 -2.49 3.96
CA TRP A 43 -19.95 -2.73 5.03
C TRP A 43 -20.43 -1.45 5.69
N ILE A 44 -21.66 -1.47 6.21
CA ILE A 44 -22.24 -0.39 6.99
C ILE A 44 -22.80 -0.96 8.29
N THR A 45 -22.53 -0.30 9.41
CA THR A 45 -23.13 -0.71 10.68
C THR A 45 -24.59 -0.26 10.75
N PRO A 46 -25.41 -0.96 11.56
CA PRO A 46 -26.61 -0.37 12.12
C PRO A 46 -26.31 0.96 12.82
N VAL A 47 -27.36 1.67 13.19
CA VAL A 47 -27.23 2.83 14.08
C VAL A 47 -26.66 2.38 15.42
N ILE A 48 -25.55 2.98 15.81
CA ILE A 48 -24.85 2.70 17.07
C ILE A 48 -24.78 3.96 17.95
N SER A 49 -24.46 3.77 19.23
CA SER A 49 -24.23 4.88 20.15
C SER A 49 -22.87 5.54 19.89
N ALA A 50 -22.67 6.75 20.42
CA ALA A 50 -21.36 7.41 20.33
C ALA A 50 -20.26 6.63 21.08
N ALA A 51 -20.60 5.94 22.17
CA ALA A 51 -19.66 5.11 22.92
C ALA A 51 -19.23 3.87 22.11
N ASP A 52 -20.17 3.26 21.40
CA ASP A 52 -19.89 2.10 20.54
C ASP A 52 -19.02 2.47 19.34
N VAL A 53 -19.11 3.71 18.84
CA VAL A 53 -18.19 4.20 17.80
C VAL A 53 -16.75 4.16 18.31
N THR A 54 -16.49 4.74 19.49
CA THR A 54 -15.14 4.76 20.07
C THR A 54 -14.64 3.34 20.30
N ARG A 55 -15.47 2.49 20.91
CA ARG A 55 -15.15 1.09 21.15
C ARG A 55 -14.84 0.34 19.85
N TYR A 56 -15.57 0.59 18.77
CA TYR A 56 -15.31 -0.04 17.48
C TYR A 56 -13.91 0.30 16.95
N TYR A 57 -13.49 1.57 17.09
CA TYR A 57 -12.12 1.96 16.71
C TYR A 57 -11.08 1.29 17.62
N ASP A 58 -11.32 1.25 18.93
CA ASP A 58 -10.39 0.61 19.86
C ASP A 58 -10.25 -0.90 19.56
N ASP A 59 -11.38 -1.60 19.40
CA ASP A 59 -11.45 -3.05 19.14
C ASP A 59 -10.90 -3.43 17.75
N SER A 60 -11.10 -2.58 16.72
CA SER A 60 -10.72 -2.89 15.34
C SER A 60 -9.26 -2.59 15.00
N PHE A 61 -8.64 -1.63 15.71
CA PHE A 61 -7.31 -1.17 15.36
C PHE A 61 -6.26 -1.42 16.45
N ASP A 62 -6.66 -1.56 17.72
CA ASP A 62 -5.80 -1.86 18.89
C ASP A 62 -4.44 -1.09 18.90
N GLY A 63 -4.43 0.13 18.34
CA GLY A 63 -3.22 0.93 18.13
C GLY A 63 -2.19 0.37 17.13
N SER A 64 -2.44 -0.78 16.51
CA SER A 64 -1.55 -1.47 15.56
C SER A 64 -1.59 -0.89 14.15
N VAL A 65 -2.70 -0.26 13.76
CA VAL A 65 -2.92 0.32 12.42
C VAL A 65 -2.87 1.85 12.49
N LEU A 66 -2.09 2.46 11.60
CA LEU A 66 -1.98 3.91 11.48
C LEU A 66 -3.15 4.49 10.68
N LEU A 67 -4.15 5.00 11.40
CA LEU A 67 -5.27 5.72 10.78
C LEU A 67 -4.95 7.20 10.58
N ARG A 68 -5.12 7.69 9.35
CA ARG A 68 -4.99 9.11 9.00
C ARG A 68 -6.32 9.67 8.54
N ALA A 69 -6.66 10.88 8.97
CA ALA A 69 -7.83 11.58 8.45
C ALA A 69 -7.60 12.03 7.00
N VAL A 70 -8.52 11.65 6.11
CA VAL A 70 -8.54 12.04 4.69
C VAL A 70 -9.80 12.86 4.39
N ASP A 71 -9.95 13.33 3.15
CA ASP A 71 -11.09 14.13 2.70
C ASP A 71 -11.94 13.41 1.64
N ILE A 72 -13.07 14.02 1.27
CA ILE A 72 -13.99 13.47 0.28
C ILE A 72 -13.30 13.31 -1.10
N PRO A 73 -12.51 14.29 -1.59
CA PRO A 73 -11.77 14.11 -2.85
C PRO A 73 -10.86 12.88 -2.87
N TYR A 74 -10.16 12.59 -1.76
CA TYR A 74 -9.37 11.37 -1.63
C TYR A 74 -10.26 10.11 -1.71
N LEU A 75 -11.37 10.08 -0.97
CA LEU A 75 -12.32 8.98 -0.99
C LEU A 75 -12.87 8.73 -2.39
N GLU A 76 -13.38 9.76 -3.07
CA GLU A 76 -13.95 9.65 -4.42
C GLU A 76 -12.91 9.17 -5.42
N LEU A 77 -11.68 9.72 -5.38
CA LEU A 77 -10.60 9.33 -6.28
C LEU A 77 -10.32 7.83 -6.21
N PHE A 78 -10.12 7.29 -5.00
CA PHE A 78 -9.79 5.89 -4.83
C PHE A 78 -10.99 4.96 -4.94
N ALA A 79 -12.17 5.35 -4.44
CA ALA A 79 -13.39 4.58 -4.65
C ALA A 79 -13.69 4.41 -6.15
N ASN A 80 -13.53 5.46 -6.96
CA ASN A 80 -13.72 5.41 -8.40
C ASN A 80 -12.68 4.52 -9.09
N HIS A 81 -11.40 4.62 -8.70
CA HIS A 81 -10.34 3.78 -9.24
C HIS A 81 -10.56 2.30 -8.92
N PHE A 82 -10.80 1.96 -7.66
CA PHE A 82 -10.99 0.56 -7.23
C PHE A 82 -12.32 -0.02 -7.71
N LEU A 83 -13.36 0.80 -7.87
CA LEU A 83 -14.61 0.37 -8.50
C LEU A 83 -14.39 0.01 -9.98
N ALA A 84 -13.59 0.80 -10.71
CA ALA A 84 -13.23 0.46 -12.09
C ALA A 84 -12.46 -0.87 -12.17
N LEU A 85 -11.53 -1.11 -11.23
CA LEU A 85 -10.82 -2.40 -11.13
C LEU A 85 -11.78 -3.55 -10.78
N THR A 86 -12.75 -3.36 -9.88
CA THR A 86 -13.75 -4.39 -9.57
C THR A 86 -14.49 -4.82 -10.84
N ILE A 87 -14.96 -3.86 -11.63
CA ILE A 87 -15.72 -4.12 -12.87
C ILE A 87 -14.85 -4.77 -13.94
N GLU A 88 -13.61 -4.32 -14.12
CA GLU A 88 -12.67 -4.89 -15.10
C GLU A 88 -12.38 -6.37 -14.82
N HIS A 89 -12.28 -6.75 -13.55
CA HIS A 89 -12.10 -8.15 -13.14
C HIS A 89 -13.40 -8.99 -13.23
N GLY A 90 -14.49 -8.41 -13.74
CA GLY A 90 -15.79 -9.08 -13.86
C GLY A 90 -16.52 -9.28 -12.52
N ASN A 91 -16.07 -8.62 -11.46
CA ASN A 91 -16.71 -8.70 -10.15
C ASN A 91 -17.88 -7.70 -10.07
N MET A 92 -18.89 -8.06 -9.28
CA MET A 92 -20.01 -7.17 -8.97
C MET A 92 -19.67 -6.34 -7.73
N PRO A 93 -19.88 -5.00 -7.75
CA PRO A 93 -19.76 -4.20 -6.55
C PRO A 93 -20.76 -4.65 -5.47
N ASP A 94 -20.33 -4.65 -4.22
CA ASP A 94 -21.16 -5.06 -3.08
C ASP A 94 -22.38 -4.13 -2.90
N LEU A 95 -23.51 -4.69 -2.46
CA LEU A 95 -24.75 -3.92 -2.24
C LEU A 95 -24.55 -2.79 -1.22
N HIS A 96 -23.73 -2.99 -0.19
CA HIS A 96 -23.46 -1.96 0.80
C HIS A 96 -22.72 -0.76 0.20
N LEU A 97 -22.01 -0.92 -0.93
CA LEU A 97 -21.41 0.23 -1.63
C LEU A 97 -22.51 1.15 -2.20
N LEU A 98 -23.63 0.60 -2.67
CA LEU A 98 -24.78 1.39 -3.10
C LEU A 98 -25.43 2.09 -1.89
N GLU A 99 -25.67 1.34 -0.81
CA GLU A 99 -26.24 1.90 0.41
C GLU A 99 -25.38 3.05 0.95
N MET A 100 -24.05 2.89 0.98
CA MET A 100 -23.10 3.95 1.36
C MET A 100 -23.25 5.20 0.51
N GLN A 101 -23.32 5.06 -0.83
CA GLN A 101 -23.51 6.20 -1.72
C GLN A 101 -24.80 6.96 -1.39
N GLU A 102 -25.90 6.24 -1.17
CA GLU A 102 -27.19 6.83 -0.81
C GLU A 102 -27.16 7.53 0.56
N VAL A 103 -26.56 6.90 1.59
CA VAL A 103 -26.56 7.48 2.95
C VAL A 103 -25.58 8.64 3.09
N LEU A 104 -24.46 8.61 2.36
CA LEU A 104 -23.44 9.66 2.37
C LEU A 104 -23.76 10.78 1.38
N GLY A 105 -24.65 10.55 0.40
CA GLY A 105 -24.94 11.49 -0.68
C GLY A 105 -23.77 11.66 -1.65
N LEU A 106 -22.98 10.60 -1.84
CA LEU A 106 -21.82 10.56 -2.74
C LEU A 106 -22.15 9.71 -3.96
N GLN A 107 -21.49 10.00 -5.09
CA GLN A 107 -21.62 9.20 -6.31
C GLN A 107 -20.24 8.71 -6.72
N PHE A 108 -20.05 7.39 -6.68
CA PHE A 108 -18.85 6.75 -7.17
C PHE A 108 -19.05 6.35 -8.63
N ILE A 109 -18.23 6.93 -9.49
CA ILE A 109 -18.27 6.71 -10.94
C ILE A 109 -16.99 5.94 -11.29
N PRO A 110 -17.09 4.70 -11.81
CA PRO A 110 -15.92 3.91 -12.13
C PRO A 110 -14.99 4.66 -13.09
N CYS A 111 -13.79 5.01 -12.62
CA CYS A 111 -12.79 5.73 -13.40
C CYS A 111 -11.40 5.39 -12.86
N LYS A 112 -10.57 4.73 -13.67
CA LYS A 112 -9.20 4.42 -13.26
C LYS A 112 -8.38 5.70 -13.15
N LEU A 113 -7.65 5.82 -12.05
CA LEU A 113 -6.56 6.77 -11.90
C LEU A 113 -5.59 6.70 -13.09
N ASP A 114 -5.41 7.83 -13.78
CA ASP A 114 -4.30 8.01 -14.72
C ASP A 114 -3.03 8.35 -13.92
N VAL A 115 -2.22 7.33 -13.67
CA VAL A 115 -1.01 7.43 -12.84
C VAL A 115 -0.03 8.47 -13.42
N ALA A 116 0.17 8.49 -14.73
CA ALA A 116 1.11 9.40 -15.38
C ALA A 116 0.64 10.85 -15.24
N HIS A 117 -0.65 11.09 -15.52
CA HIS A 117 -1.24 12.42 -15.40
C HIS A 117 -1.20 12.94 -13.96
N VAL A 118 -1.54 12.10 -12.98
CA VAL A 118 -1.56 12.50 -11.56
C VAL A 118 -0.16 12.77 -11.04
N LEU A 119 0.84 11.96 -11.44
CA LEU A 119 2.24 12.25 -11.14
C LEU A 119 2.65 13.60 -11.69
N GLU A 120 2.37 13.88 -12.97
CA GLU A 120 2.67 15.17 -13.59
C GLU A 120 2.04 16.34 -12.80
N GLN A 121 0.74 16.26 -12.52
CA GLN A 121 0.03 17.29 -11.75
C GLN A 121 0.62 17.53 -10.35
N LEU A 122 1.02 16.47 -9.65
CA LEU A 122 1.60 16.58 -8.32
C LEU A 122 3.03 17.12 -8.36
N THR A 123 3.82 16.76 -9.38
CA THR A 123 5.18 17.31 -9.53
C THR A 123 5.16 18.80 -9.83
N VAL A 124 4.19 19.29 -10.61
CA VAL A 124 4.00 20.75 -10.84
C VAL A 124 3.70 21.50 -9.54
N GLN A 125 2.99 20.87 -8.60
CA GLN A 125 2.71 21.47 -7.28
C GLN A 125 3.94 21.51 -6.35
N LEU A 126 4.96 20.69 -6.62
CA LEU A 126 6.22 20.69 -5.88
C LEU A 126 7.18 21.74 -6.46
N SER A 127 7.22 22.93 -5.84
CA SER A 127 8.21 23.96 -6.21
C SER A 127 9.24 24.19 -5.08
N PRO A 128 10.56 24.13 -5.36
CA PRO A 128 11.17 23.69 -6.63
C PRO A 128 11.24 22.15 -6.72
N PHE A 129 11.00 21.57 -7.89
CA PHE A 129 11.26 20.15 -8.16
C PHE A 129 12.67 20.00 -8.74
N THR A 130 13.63 19.52 -7.94
CA THR A 130 15.04 19.42 -8.38
C THR A 130 15.64 18.04 -8.14
N PRO A 131 16.67 17.65 -8.91
CA PRO A 131 17.40 16.39 -8.69
C PRO A 131 17.98 16.26 -7.27
N GLU A 132 18.40 17.37 -6.66
CA GLU A 132 18.96 17.39 -5.31
C GLU A 132 17.91 16.98 -4.28
N ARG A 133 16.69 17.55 -4.36
CA ARG A 133 15.58 17.19 -3.47
C ARG A 133 15.14 15.75 -3.63
N MET A 134 15.15 15.25 -4.86
CA MET A 134 14.88 13.83 -5.15
C MET A 134 15.93 12.92 -4.49
N ARG A 135 17.23 13.26 -4.62
CA ARG A 135 18.31 12.52 -3.95
C ARG A 135 18.19 12.57 -2.43
N GLU A 136 17.82 13.72 -1.86
CA GLU A 136 17.56 13.84 -0.42
C GLU A 136 16.38 12.98 0.03
N ALA A 137 15.29 12.94 -0.74
CA ALA A 137 14.16 12.05 -0.49
C ALA A 137 14.59 10.58 -0.47
N PHE A 138 15.40 10.15 -1.44
CA PHE A 138 15.93 8.79 -1.48
C PHE A 138 16.79 8.49 -0.26
N ASN A 139 17.67 9.40 0.12
CA ASN A 139 18.51 9.25 1.31
C ASN A 139 17.68 9.13 2.60
N ARG A 140 16.62 9.95 2.76
CA ARG A 140 15.69 9.84 3.90
C ARG A 140 14.94 8.51 3.91
N SER A 141 14.56 8.01 2.74
CA SER A 141 13.80 6.75 2.60
C SER A 141 14.57 5.52 3.11
N LYS A 142 15.90 5.60 3.20
CA LYS A 142 16.77 4.50 3.66
C LYS A 142 16.45 4.03 5.08
N SER A 143 16.02 4.93 5.97
CA SER A 143 15.73 4.58 7.37
C SER A 143 14.25 4.28 7.64
N TRP A 144 13.38 4.35 6.62
CA TRP A 144 11.95 4.23 6.84
C TRP A 144 11.53 2.87 7.40
N SER A 145 12.16 1.77 6.96
CA SER A 145 11.90 0.44 7.52
C SER A 145 12.18 0.31 9.02
N LYS A 146 12.88 1.29 9.62
CA LYS A 146 13.15 1.36 11.07
C LYS A 146 12.31 2.42 11.76
N ASP A 147 12.06 3.53 11.09
CA ASP A 147 11.50 4.75 11.73
C ASP A 147 10.03 5.00 11.36
N LYS A 148 9.46 4.23 10.42
CA LYS A 148 8.10 4.41 9.87
C LYS A 148 7.30 3.11 9.92
N GLN A 149 6.40 3.03 10.90
CA GLN A 149 5.52 1.88 11.13
C GLN A 149 4.73 1.46 9.86
N PHE A 150 4.26 2.41 9.06
CA PHE A 150 3.50 2.10 7.84
C PHE A 150 4.29 1.32 6.77
N THR A 151 5.61 1.14 6.94
CA THR A 151 6.45 0.37 6.02
C THR A 151 6.70 -1.08 6.46
N GLU A 152 6.26 -1.46 7.66
CA GLU A 152 6.51 -2.79 8.24
C GLU A 152 5.92 -3.92 7.40
N SER A 153 4.79 -3.66 6.73
CA SER A 153 4.09 -4.63 5.88
C SER A 153 4.46 -4.53 4.40
N TRP A 154 5.50 -3.76 4.03
CA TRP A 154 5.82 -3.50 2.62
C TRP A 154 6.56 -4.63 1.91
N PHE A 155 7.01 -5.64 2.64
CA PHE A 155 7.66 -6.80 2.04
C PHE A 155 6.70 -7.56 1.12
N VAL A 156 7.26 -8.15 0.06
CA VAL A 156 6.51 -8.99 -0.86
C VAL A 156 6.60 -10.43 -0.37
N GLU A 157 5.45 -11.07 -0.24
CA GLU A 157 5.35 -12.47 0.12
C GLU A 157 4.56 -13.23 -0.94
N ASN A 158 5.26 -14.05 -1.72
CA ASN A 158 4.64 -14.94 -2.70
C ASN A 158 5.55 -16.14 -3.03
N ALA A 159 4.98 -17.12 -3.75
CA ALA A 159 5.69 -18.34 -4.11
C ALA A 159 6.83 -18.13 -5.13
N GLN A 160 6.87 -17.00 -5.84
CA GLN A 160 7.98 -16.68 -6.74
C GLN A 160 9.20 -16.21 -5.96
N ILE A 161 9.02 -15.32 -4.97
CA ILE A 161 10.10 -14.94 -4.05
C ILE A 161 10.68 -16.15 -3.35
N ASP A 162 9.84 -17.05 -2.83
CA ASP A 162 10.34 -18.28 -2.19
C ASP A 162 11.17 -19.14 -3.13
N ARG A 163 10.74 -19.28 -4.40
CA ARG A 163 11.50 -20.01 -5.42
C ARG A 163 12.85 -19.34 -5.73
N LEU A 164 12.88 -18.02 -5.87
CA LEU A 164 14.10 -17.26 -6.16
C LEU A 164 15.08 -17.33 -5.00
N VAL A 165 14.60 -17.15 -3.77
CA VAL A 165 15.42 -17.24 -2.55
C VAL A 165 15.98 -18.66 -2.38
N ASN A 166 15.15 -19.69 -2.58
CA ASN A 166 15.57 -21.09 -2.45
C ASN A 166 16.69 -21.48 -3.41
N ARG A 167 16.71 -20.97 -4.66
CA ARG A 167 17.81 -21.24 -5.62
C ARG A 167 19.18 -20.77 -5.12
N HIS A 168 19.20 -19.86 -4.15
CA HIS A 168 20.42 -19.28 -3.59
C HIS A 168 20.66 -19.71 -2.14
N CYS A 169 19.87 -20.66 -1.62
CA CYS A 169 20.05 -21.24 -0.30
C CYS A 169 20.37 -22.74 -0.40
N SER A 170 21.29 -23.20 0.42
CA SER A 170 21.66 -24.61 0.54
C SER A 170 21.83 -25.00 2.01
N TYR A 171 21.86 -26.30 2.30
CA TYR A 171 22.21 -26.79 3.64
C TYR A 171 23.66 -27.26 3.65
N VAL A 172 24.46 -26.72 4.57
CA VAL A 172 25.83 -27.15 4.83
C VAL A 172 25.91 -27.54 6.29
N ASP A 173 26.23 -28.80 6.58
CA ASP A 173 26.29 -29.35 7.94
C ASP A 173 25.02 -29.11 8.79
N GLY A 174 23.86 -29.20 8.16
CA GLY A 174 22.56 -28.96 8.82
C GLY A 174 22.23 -27.49 9.05
N VAL A 175 23.13 -26.56 8.70
CA VAL A 175 22.90 -25.11 8.74
C VAL A 175 22.47 -24.61 7.38
N LYS A 176 21.41 -23.82 7.34
CA LYS A 176 20.97 -23.14 6.10
C LYS A 176 21.93 -22.00 5.79
N VAL A 177 22.62 -22.09 4.66
CA VAL A 177 23.53 -21.08 4.12
C VAL A 177 22.88 -20.43 2.90
N CYS A 178 22.67 -19.12 2.94
CA CYS A 178 22.04 -18.37 1.84
C CYS A 178 23.01 -17.34 1.26
N GLN A 179 23.16 -17.34 -0.06
CA GLN A 179 23.90 -16.30 -0.80
C GLN A 179 23.00 -15.07 -0.94
N PHE A 180 22.89 -14.29 0.14
CA PHE A 180 21.89 -13.24 0.30
C PHE A 180 21.91 -12.19 -0.81
N ASP A 181 23.10 -11.69 -1.20
CA ASP A 181 23.23 -10.71 -2.28
C ASP A 181 22.72 -11.25 -3.62
N LYS A 182 22.94 -12.54 -3.91
CA LYS A 182 22.43 -13.17 -5.14
C LYS A 182 20.91 -13.37 -5.08
N ALA A 183 20.38 -13.74 -3.91
CA ALA A 183 18.94 -13.83 -3.70
C ALA A 183 18.26 -12.47 -3.91
N MET A 184 18.81 -11.39 -3.35
CA MET A 184 18.30 -10.04 -3.58
C MET A 184 18.38 -9.63 -5.05
N ALA A 185 19.50 -9.88 -5.73
CA ALA A 185 19.64 -9.56 -7.14
C ALA A 185 18.62 -10.29 -8.02
N ALA A 186 18.37 -11.58 -7.73
CA ALA A 186 17.36 -12.37 -8.41
C ALA A 186 15.93 -11.86 -8.12
N VAL A 187 15.60 -11.53 -6.88
CA VAL A 187 14.30 -10.96 -6.51
C VAL A 187 14.06 -9.60 -7.18
N PHE A 188 15.09 -8.75 -7.27
CA PHE A 188 14.96 -7.50 -7.99
C PHE A 188 14.67 -7.71 -9.47
N ALA A 189 15.47 -8.55 -10.14
CA ALA A 189 15.38 -8.76 -11.59
C ALA A 189 14.09 -9.50 -12.00
N ASP A 190 13.75 -10.57 -11.27
CA ASP A 190 12.75 -11.55 -11.72
C ASP A 190 11.37 -11.38 -11.06
N GLU A 191 11.24 -10.50 -10.07
CA GLU A 191 9.97 -10.22 -9.39
C GLU A 191 9.69 -8.71 -9.33
N MET A 192 10.56 -7.93 -8.69
CA MET A 192 10.23 -6.53 -8.41
C MET A 192 10.20 -5.66 -9.67
N GLU A 193 11.21 -5.76 -10.55
CA GLU A 193 11.27 -4.99 -11.80
C GLU A 193 10.18 -5.43 -12.80
N LEU A 194 9.85 -6.73 -12.83
CA LEU A 194 8.74 -7.25 -13.63
C LEU A 194 7.40 -6.60 -13.23
N HIS A 195 7.25 -6.28 -11.95
CA HIS A 195 6.07 -5.64 -11.38
C HIS A 195 6.31 -4.15 -11.05
N ARG A 196 7.17 -3.44 -11.81
CA ARG A 196 7.51 -2.02 -11.55
C ARG A 196 6.30 -1.10 -11.41
N GLU A 197 5.26 -1.31 -12.22
CA GLU A 197 4.04 -0.48 -12.22
C GLU A 197 3.31 -0.54 -10.88
N ARG A 198 3.38 -1.70 -10.19
CA ARG A 198 2.83 -1.86 -8.84
C ARG A 198 3.47 -0.87 -7.88
N TRP A 199 4.79 -0.73 -7.95
CA TRP A 199 5.55 0.17 -7.08
C TRP A 199 5.32 1.64 -7.40
N ILE A 200 5.20 2.01 -8.69
CA ILE A 200 4.82 3.37 -9.09
C ILE A 200 3.48 3.74 -8.43
N PHE A 201 2.47 2.88 -8.60
CA PHE A 201 1.15 3.09 -8.02
C PHE A 201 1.19 3.11 -6.49
N HIS A 202 1.90 2.17 -5.85
CA HIS A 202 2.02 2.09 -4.39
C HIS A 202 2.57 3.39 -3.80
N PHE A 203 3.70 3.89 -4.31
CA PHE A 203 4.29 5.13 -3.81
C PHE A 203 3.43 6.36 -4.13
N LEU A 204 2.77 6.39 -5.29
CA LEU A 204 1.80 7.45 -5.60
C LEU A 204 0.62 7.43 -4.62
N TRP A 205 0.09 6.24 -4.32
CA TRP A 205 -1.02 6.06 -3.39
C TRP A 205 -0.64 6.51 -1.98
N VAL A 206 0.52 6.07 -1.48
CA VAL A 206 1.04 6.51 -0.18
C VAL A 206 1.26 8.04 -0.18
N SER A 207 1.76 8.63 -1.27
CA SER A 207 1.90 10.09 -1.39
C SER A 207 0.55 10.81 -1.24
N LEU A 208 -0.45 10.35 -1.99
CA LEU A 208 -1.82 10.89 -1.94
C LEU A 208 -2.49 10.67 -0.59
N TRP A 209 -2.17 9.60 0.12
CA TRP A 209 -2.67 9.33 1.47
C TRP A 209 -2.03 10.25 2.51
N LEU A 210 -0.72 10.49 2.42
CA LEU A 210 0.02 11.32 3.37
C LEU A 210 -0.14 12.82 3.12
N LYS A 211 -0.49 13.25 1.90
CA LYS A 211 -0.60 14.66 1.52
C LYS A 211 -1.76 15.40 2.24
N PRO A 212 -2.98 14.83 2.35
CA PRO A 212 -4.05 15.43 3.14
C PRO A 212 -3.61 15.70 4.58
N LYS A 213 -3.80 16.95 5.00
CA LYS A 213 -3.48 17.41 6.36
C LYS A 213 -2.02 17.14 6.78
N ALA A 214 -1.10 17.08 5.82
CA ALA A 214 0.34 16.97 6.10
C ALA A 214 0.80 18.09 7.05
N ARG A 215 1.61 17.73 8.05
CA ARG A 215 2.21 18.74 8.95
C ARG A 215 3.23 19.57 8.14
N LYS A 216 3.49 20.81 8.55
CA LYS A 216 4.43 21.72 7.85
C LYS A 216 5.81 21.09 7.56
N ASN A 217 6.28 20.20 8.43
CA ASN A 217 7.59 19.55 8.33
C ASN A 217 7.49 18.08 7.87
N GLU A 218 6.30 17.61 7.49
CA GLU A 218 6.11 16.24 7.01
C GLU A 218 6.46 16.14 5.53
N GLN A 219 7.68 15.65 5.26
CA GLN A 219 8.21 15.51 3.90
C GLN A 219 7.87 14.15 3.27
N THR A 220 7.40 13.19 4.05
CA THR A 220 7.19 11.80 3.60
C THR A 220 6.29 11.69 2.36
N TRP A 221 5.25 12.50 2.24
CA TRP A 221 4.39 12.50 1.06
C TRP A 221 5.14 12.95 -0.21
N GLN A 222 6.04 13.93 -0.08
CA GLN A 222 6.90 14.41 -1.17
C GLN A 222 7.95 13.35 -1.51
N ASP A 223 8.49 12.69 -0.50
CA ASP A 223 9.49 11.64 -0.68
C ASP A 223 8.89 10.46 -1.46
N CYS A 224 7.68 10.01 -1.11
CA CYS A 224 6.95 9.00 -1.88
C CYS A 224 6.70 9.46 -3.32
N LEU A 225 6.35 10.73 -3.53
CA LEU A 225 6.15 11.28 -4.88
C LEU A 225 7.45 11.29 -5.70
N PHE A 226 8.58 11.67 -5.11
CA PHE A 226 9.89 11.61 -5.76
C PHE A 226 10.28 10.17 -6.12
N ILE A 227 9.98 9.21 -5.25
CA ILE A 227 10.22 7.78 -5.52
C ILE A 227 9.33 7.31 -6.67
N ALA A 228 8.02 7.55 -6.62
CA ALA A 228 7.10 7.17 -7.69
C ALA A 228 7.52 7.78 -9.04
N TYR A 229 7.89 9.07 -9.04
CA TYR A 229 8.41 9.74 -10.22
C TYR A 229 9.71 9.12 -10.73
N GLY A 230 10.66 8.81 -9.84
CA GLY A 230 11.92 8.15 -10.22
C GLY A 230 11.69 6.81 -10.92
N ILE A 231 10.83 5.96 -10.34
CA ILE A 231 10.49 4.65 -10.92
C ILE A 231 9.79 4.82 -12.28
N HIS A 232 8.85 5.77 -12.38
CA HIS A 232 8.14 6.08 -13.61
C HIS A 232 9.07 6.55 -14.74
N ASN A 233 10.14 7.28 -14.41
CA ASN A 233 11.15 7.75 -15.36
C ASN A 233 12.26 6.73 -15.63
N GLY A 234 12.07 5.46 -15.27
CA GLY A 234 12.99 4.38 -15.61
C GLY A 234 14.18 4.21 -14.66
N LEU A 235 14.15 4.83 -13.47
CA LEU A 235 15.15 4.56 -12.46
C LEU A 235 15.04 3.10 -11.99
N PRO A 236 16.14 2.31 -11.96
CA PRO A 236 16.12 0.95 -11.45
C PRO A 236 15.68 0.90 -9.98
N LEU A 237 14.80 -0.04 -9.63
CA LEU A 237 14.29 -0.23 -8.27
C LEU A 237 15.43 -0.50 -7.30
N ASP A 238 16.44 -1.26 -7.72
CA ASP A 238 17.63 -1.55 -6.93
C ASP A 238 18.54 -0.33 -6.71
N SER A 239 18.28 0.82 -7.33
CA SER A 239 19.00 2.06 -7.03
C SER A 239 18.30 2.92 -5.96
N ILE A 240 17.06 2.57 -5.60
CA ILE A 240 16.23 3.31 -4.64
C ILE A 240 16.40 2.70 -3.23
N PRO A 241 16.84 3.46 -2.21
CA PRO A 241 17.16 2.90 -0.90
C PRO A 241 16.02 2.16 -0.20
N ILE A 242 14.79 2.69 -0.24
CA ILE A 242 13.64 2.01 0.36
C ILE A 242 13.30 0.70 -0.35
N MET A 243 13.45 0.63 -1.68
CA MET A 243 13.25 -0.60 -2.44
C MET A 243 14.26 -1.68 -2.05
N LYS A 244 15.53 -1.30 -1.77
CA LYS A 244 16.51 -2.24 -1.19
C LYS A 244 16.06 -2.78 0.16
N ALA A 245 15.52 -1.92 1.03
CA ALA A 245 15.04 -2.34 2.34
C ALA A 245 13.83 -3.28 2.22
N ILE A 246 12.90 -3.00 1.31
CA ILE A 246 11.74 -3.86 1.02
C ILE A 246 12.21 -5.22 0.48
N CYS A 247 13.13 -5.24 -0.49
CA CYS A 247 13.69 -6.48 -1.04
C CYS A 247 14.40 -7.29 0.03
N HIS A 248 15.21 -6.64 0.86
CA HIS A 248 15.89 -7.29 1.98
C HIS A 248 14.87 -7.96 2.92
N GLN A 249 13.82 -7.24 3.33
CA GLN A 249 12.78 -7.79 4.21
C GLN A 249 12.00 -8.93 3.55
N SER A 250 11.76 -8.85 2.25
CA SER A 250 11.10 -9.91 1.48
C SER A 250 11.93 -11.20 1.47
N VAL A 251 13.25 -11.08 1.28
CA VAL A 251 14.19 -12.22 1.34
C VAL A 251 14.28 -12.78 2.76
N VAL A 252 14.39 -11.93 3.79
CA VAL A 252 14.43 -12.38 5.19
C VAL A 252 13.14 -13.13 5.55
N ASN A 253 11.98 -12.53 5.28
CA ASN A 253 10.68 -13.17 5.55
C ASN A 253 10.56 -14.52 4.83
N SER A 254 11.03 -14.60 3.58
CA SER A 254 11.05 -15.87 2.84
C SER A 254 11.97 -16.91 3.50
N ILE A 255 13.17 -16.52 3.92
CA ILE A 255 14.11 -17.42 4.60
C ILE A 255 13.50 -18.01 5.89
N GLU A 256 12.77 -17.19 6.64
CA GLU A 256 12.18 -17.52 7.94
C GLU A 256 10.90 -18.35 7.82
N THR A 257 10.01 -18.03 6.88
CA THR A 257 8.63 -18.58 6.84
C THR A 257 8.39 -19.61 5.72
N MET A 258 9.32 -19.81 4.79
CA MET A 258 9.14 -20.74 3.66
C MET A 258 8.79 -22.19 4.08
N GLN A 259 9.27 -22.64 5.26
CA GLN A 259 8.99 -23.99 5.75
C GLN A 259 7.52 -24.15 6.15
N GLU A 260 6.90 -23.08 6.63
CA GLU A 260 5.47 -23.04 6.98
C GLU A 260 4.58 -23.02 5.72
N ARG A 261 5.11 -22.48 4.61
CA ARG A 261 4.39 -22.30 3.33
C ARG A 261 4.48 -23.47 2.35
N ARG A 262 5.17 -24.57 2.73
CA ARG A 262 5.31 -25.81 1.93
C ARG A 262 5.89 -25.60 0.51
N THR A 263 6.67 -24.55 0.30
CA THR A 263 7.41 -24.32 -0.95
C THR A 263 8.70 -25.15 -0.90
N TYR A 264 8.58 -26.46 -1.13
CA TYR A 264 9.70 -27.39 -1.02
C TYR A 264 10.82 -27.08 -2.02
N LEU A 265 12.06 -27.32 -1.56
CA LEU A 265 13.22 -27.54 -2.40
C LEU A 265 12.85 -28.60 -3.45
N THR A 266 12.98 -28.29 -4.73
CA THR A 266 13.13 -29.34 -5.73
C THR A 266 14.47 -30.00 -5.40
N GLY A 267 14.40 -31.08 -4.63
CA GLY A 267 15.54 -31.96 -4.42
C GLY A 267 15.92 -32.51 -5.79
N GLU A 268 17.13 -32.18 -6.24
CA GLU A 268 17.77 -32.90 -7.33
C GLU A 268 17.80 -34.39 -6.96
N SER A 269 17.35 -35.21 -7.91
CA SER A 269 17.52 -36.67 -7.90
C SER A 269 18.74 -37.01 -8.75
#